data_AF-A0A383DH25-F1
#
_entry.id   AF-A0A383DH25-F1
#
_cell.length_a   1.000
_cell.length_b   1.000
_cell.length_c   1.000
_cell.angle_alpha   90.00
_cell.angle_beta   90.00
_cell.angle_gamma   90.00
#
_symmetry.space_group_name_H-M   'P 1'
#
loop_
_entity.id
_entity.type
_entity.pdbx_description
1 polymer ?
#
loop_
_entity_poly.entity_id
_entity_poly.type
_entity_poly.pdbx_seq_one_letter_code
_entity_poly.pdbx_strand_id
1 'polypeptide(L)'
;MFPFSKIFFVSLFLVTFLESADLEKPDGGFVIVRPASAPGPLDNPLKGYCLYTNAGKIHRPYSMVFQYVSWKELEPVEGRYAFEAWEKKKWSHPRANGKHVVLRIYVDYPSKSSGLPDWLRAKGVTEKDYRAHGGGKSPDYNHPQM
;
A
#
# COMPACT_ATOMS: atom_id res chain seq x y z
N MET A 1 83.16 -18.91 -38.49
CA MET A 1 81.74 -18.54 -38.27
C MET A 1 81.44 -18.84 -36.81
N PHE A 2 81.35 -17.80 -35.98
CA PHE A 2 81.30 -17.90 -34.51
C PHE A 2 79.91 -18.31 -34.00
N PRO A 3 79.79 -19.19 -32.98
CA PRO A 3 78.58 -19.34 -32.19
C PRO A 3 78.75 -18.69 -30.81
N PHE A 4 77.92 -17.71 -30.51
CA PHE A 4 77.63 -17.16 -29.17
C PHE A 4 76.09 -17.10 -29.12
N SER A 5 75.39 -17.48 -28.06
CA SER A 5 75.50 -16.88 -26.73
C SER A 5 74.54 -17.57 -25.74
N LYS A 6 75.06 -17.88 -24.54
CA LYS A 6 74.50 -17.65 -23.18
C LYS A 6 73.16 -18.32 -22.80
N ILE A 7 73.16 -19.42 -22.02
CA ILE A 7 73.30 -19.53 -20.54
C ILE A 7 72.10 -18.90 -19.75
N PHE A 8 71.26 -19.67 -19.04
CA PHE A 8 71.32 -19.97 -17.57
C PHE A 8 70.10 -20.82 -17.14
N PHE A 9 70.29 -21.48 -16.00
CA PHE A 9 69.63 -22.65 -15.40
C PHE A 9 68.50 -22.28 -14.42
N VAL A 10 67.82 -23.31 -13.88
CA VAL A 10 67.03 -23.38 -12.62
C VAL A 10 65.57 -22.90 -12.73
N SER A 11 64.55 -23.79 -12.84
CA SER A 11 63.91 -24.64 -11.80
C SER A 11 63.21 -23.85 -10.68
N LEU A 12 61.92 -24.14 -10.44
CA LEU A 12 61.38 -24.67 -9.16
C LEU A 12 59.92 -24.22 -8.91
N PHE A 13 59.09 -25.24 -8.59
CA PHE A 13 57.80 -25.27 -7.90
C PHE A 13 57.23 -23.98 -7.29
N LEU A 14 55.92 -23.74 -7.44
CA LEU A 14 55.00 -23.53 -6.29
C LEU A 14 53.53 -23.55 -6.77
N VAL A 15 52.81 -24.63 -6.48
CA VAL A 15 51.75 -24.71 -5.45
C VAL A 15 50.54 -23.82 -5.74
N THR A 16 49.43 -24.51 -5.99
CA THR A 16 48.05 -24.07 -5.85
C THR A 16 47.86 -23.12 -4.66
N PHE A 17 47.64 -21.83 -4.91
CA PHE A 17 46.97 -20.96 -3.95
C PHE A 17 45.50 -20.84 -4.36
N LEU A 18 44.73 -21.84 -3.94
CA LEU A 18 43.29 -21.73 -3.79
C LEU A 18 43.03 -21.70 -2.29
N GLU A 19 43.44 -20.61 -1.64
CA GLU A 19 43.24 -20.41 -0.21
C GLU A 19 42.79 -18.98 0.06
N SER A 20 41.67 -18.88 0.78
CA SER A 20 40.97 -17.68 1.26
C SER A 20 40.45 -16.70 0.20
N ALA A 21 39.37 -17.11 -0.47
CA ALA A 21 38.22 -16.21 -0.50
C ALA A 21 37.63 -16.22 0.93
N ASP A 22 38.16 -15.35 1.79
CA ASP A 22 37.49 -15.03 3.04
C ASP A 22 36.18 -14.33 2.66
N LEU A 23 35.12 -15.12 2.52
CA LEU A 23 33.76 -14.64 2.68
C LEU A 23 33.66 -14.18 4.13
N GLU A 24 34.01 -12.91 4.38
CA GLU A 24 33.63 -12.24 5.62
C GLU A 24 32.12 -12.39 5.76
N LYS A 25 31.73 -13.34 6.61
CA LYS A 25 30.39 -13.42 7.15
C LYS A 25 30.17 -12.08 7.84
N PRO A 26 29.23 -11.22 7.39
CA PRO A 26 29.02 -9.96 8.06
C PRO A 26 28.65 -10.29 9.50
N ASP A 27 29.45 -9.80 10.44
CA ASP A 27 29.18 -9.91 11.86
C ASP A 27 27.73 -9.49 12.05
N GLY A 28 26.90 -10.40 12.55
CA GLY A 28 25.46 -10.20 12.76
C GLY A 28 25.15 -9.19 13.86
N GLY A 29 26.03 -8.20 14.05
CA GLY A 29 25.84 -7.06 14.91
C GLY A 29 24.83 -6.10 14.29
N PHE A 30 23.95 -5.59 15.13
CA PHE A 30 23.03 -4.53 14.73
C PHE A 30 23.82 -3.28 14.32
N VAL A 31 23.68 -2.88 13.06
CA VAL A 31 24.18 -1.57 12.61
C VAL A 31 23.18 -0.51 13.04
N ILE A 32 23.56 0.31 14.01
CA ILE A 32 22.77 1.49 14.39
C ILE A 32 23.06 2.61 13.38
N VAL A 33 22.15 2.80 12.43
CA VAL A 33 22.20 3.94 11.50
C VAL A 33 21.46 5.13 12.12
N ARG A 34 22.15 6.26 12.25
CA ARG A 34 21.54 7.56 12.60
C ARG A 34 21.55 8.46 11.37
N PRO A 35 20.47 8.49 10.57
CA PRO A 35 20.45 9.32 9.37
C PRO A 35 20.62 10.79 9.75
N ALA A 36 21.41 11.52 8.96
CA ALA A 36 21.52 12.97 9.10
C ALA A 36 20.17 13.63 8.80
N SER A 37 19.85 14.71 9.53
CA SER A 37 18.67 15.52 9.24
C SER A 37 18.79 16.08 7.82
N ALA A 38 17.81 15.79 6.95
CA ALA A 38 17.76 16.32 5.60
C ALA A 38 16.92 17.62 5.56
N PRO A 39 17.23 18.57 4.67
CA PRO A 39 16.37 19.73 4.45
C PRO A 39 15.02 19.27 3.89
N GLY A 40 14.03 19.26 4.77
CA GLY A 40 12.62 19.09 4.49
C GLY A 40 11.85 19.86 5.57
N PRO A 41 10.52 20.00 5.47
CA PRO A 41 9.76 20.63 6.54
C PRO A 41 10.08 19.92 7.87
N LEU A 42 10.65 20.65 8.84
CA LEU A 42 10.77 20.21 10.25
C LEU A 42 9.40 19.75 10.78
N ASP A 43 8.35 20.32 10.20
CA ASP A 43 6.97 19.94 10.37
C ASP A 43 6.59 18.75 9.48
N ASN A 44 6.89 17.53 9.94
CA ASN A 44 6.14 16.34 9.54
C ASN A 44 5.19 15.81 10.64
N PRO A 45 4.43 16.63 11.40
CA PRO A 45 3.58 16.09 12.44
C PRO A 45 2.33 15.38 11.90
N LEU A 46 2.04 15.39 10.58
CA LEU A 46 0.74 14.96 10.04
C LEU A 46 0.76 14.40 8.59
N LYS A 47 1.90 13.99 7.99
CA LYS A 47 1.82 13.19 6.74
C LYS A 47 1.08 11.89 7.05
N GLY A 48 -0.04 11.65 6.37
CA GLY A 48 -0.92 10.52 6.66
C GLY A 48 -2.07 10.84 7.61
N TYR A 49 -2.15 12.03 8.20
CA TYR A 49 -3.30 12.40 9.03
C TYR A 49 -4.53 12.61 8.16
N CYS A 50 -5.44 11.64 8.23
CA CYS A 50 -6.60 11.54 7.38
C CYS A 50 -7.86 11.75 8.20
N LEU A 51 -8.61 12.81 7.89
CA LEU A 51 -9.83 13.17 8.61
C LEU A 51 -11.07 12.78 7.82
N TYR A 52 -12.14 12.42 8.53
CA TYR A 52 -13.44 12.33 7.89
C TYR A 52 -13.95 13.73 7.55
N THR A 53 -14.55 13.88 6.36
CA THR A 53 -15.12 15.16 5.93
C THR A 53 -16.25 15.66 6.84
N ASN A 54 -16.85 14.78 7.64
CA ASN A 54 -17.92 15.08 8.61
C ASN A 54 -17.45 15.16 10.08
N ALA A 55 -16.14 15.18 10.37
CA ALA A 55 -15.58 15.18 11.73
C ALA A 55 -15.79 16.47 12.56
N GLY A 56 -16.80 17.29 12.25
CA GLY A 56 -17.04 18.57 12.95
C GLY A 56 -16.00 19.65 12.61
N LYS A 57 -15.65 20.52 13.56
CA LYS A 57 -14.66 21.60 13.38
C LYS A 57 -13.24 21.02 13.49
N ILE A 58 -12.42 21.27 12.48
CA ILE A 58 -11.05 20.78 12.40
C ILE A 58 -10.10 21.91 12.81
N HIS A 59 -9.27 21.66 13.81
CA HIS A 59 -8.37 22.66 14.40
C HIS A 59 -6.89 22.51 13.99
N ARG A 60 -6.58 21.53 13.13
CA ARG A 60 -5.22 21.21 12.69
C ARG A 60 -5.12 21.23 11.17
N PRO A 61 -3.95 21.56 10.60
CA PRO A 61 -3.75 21.42 9.16
C PRO A 61 -3.86 19.95 8.75
N TYR A 62 -4.36 19.69 7.54
CA TYR A 62 -4.48 18.34 6.98
C TYR A 62 -4.30 18.38 5.46
N SER A 63 -3.78 17.29 4.91
CA SER A 63 -3.56 17.08 3.47
C SER A 63 -4.37 15.91 2.90
N MET A 64 -5.04 15.14 3.76
CA MET A 64 -5.80 13.94 3.37
C MET A 64 -7.20 13.94 3.97
N VAL A 65 -8.17 13.40 3.23
CA VAL A 65 -9.53 13.15 3.72
C VAL A 65 -9.97 11.73 3.44
N PHE A 66 -10.79 11.19 4.33
CA PHE A 66 -11.35 9.85 4.22
C PHE A 66 -12.77 9.92 3.67
N GLN A 67 -13.06 9.10 2.65
CA GLN A 67 -14.38 9.01 2.05
C GLN A 67 -14.80 7.54 1.89
N TYR A 68 -16.06 7.28 2.24
CA TYR A 68 -16.71 5.99 2.01
C TYR A 68 -17.51 6.02 0.71
N VAL A 69 -17.51 4.88 0.01
CA VAL A 69 -18.43 4.58 -1.09
C VAL A 69 -18.93 3.16 -0.93
N SER A 70 -20.23 2.93 -1.18
CA SER A 70 -20.72 1.56 -1.25
C SER A 70 -20.30 0.92 -2.57
N TRP A 71 -20.05 -0.39 -2.61
CA TRP A 71 -19.80 -1.07 -3.88
C TRP A 71 -20.98 -0.91 -4.85
N LYS A 72 -22.21 -0.99 -4.34
CA LYS A 72 -23.44 -0.72 -5.10
C LYS A 72 -23.47 0.65 -5.78
N GLU A 73 -23.03 1.71 -5.11
CA GLU A 73 -22.93 3.06 -5.70
C GLU A 73 -21.81 3.12 -6.74
N LEU A 74 -20.70 2.44 -6.48
CA LEU A 74 -19.51 2.48 -7.33
C LEU A 74 -19.63 1.61 -8.59
N GLU A 75 -20.35 0.50 -8.53
CA GLU A 75 -20.56 -0.44 -9.62
C GLU A 75 -22.05 -0.82 -9.71
N PRO A 76 -22.91 0.11 -10.19
CA PRO A 76 -24.35 -0.12 -10.27
C PRO A 76 -24.72 -1.22 -11.27
N VAL A 77 -23.89 -1.44 -12.29
CA VAL A 77 -24.01 -2.51 -13.28
C VAL A 77 -22.68 -3.23 -13.36
N GLU A 78 -22.70 -4.56 -13.44
CA GLU A 78 -21.50 -5.40 -13.51
C GLU A 78 -20.54 -4.92 -14.60
N GLY A 79 -19.29 -4.69 -14.23
CA GLY A 79 -18.23 -4.19 -15.11
C GLY A 79 -18.32 -2.69 -15.45
N ARG A 80 -19.31 -1.94 -14.93
CA ARG A 80 -19.51 -0.52 -15.21
C ARG A 80 -19.34 0.33 -13.96
N TYR A 81 -18.13 0.82 -13.76
CA TYR A 81 -17.78 1.64 -12.60
C TYR A 81 -18.18 3.12 -12.78
N ALA A 82 -18.78 3.70 -11.74
CA ALA A 82 -19.27 5.06 -11.66
C ALA A 82 -18.32 5.99 -10.88
N PHE A 83 -17.01 5.82 -11.04
CA PHE A 83 -15.99 6.65 -10.36
C PHE A 83 -16.21 8.14 -10.61
N GLU A 84 -16.38 8.56 -11.86
CA GLU A 84 -16.56 9.98 -12.21
C GLU A 84 -17.78 10.62 -11.51
N ALA A 85 -18.90 9.88 -11.46
CA ALA A 85 -20.12 10.35 -10.80
C ALA A 85 -19.91 10.48 -9.28
N TRP A 86 -19.25 9.49 -8.67
CA TRP A 86 -18.91 9.52 -7.25
C TRP A 86 -17.93 10.67 -6.93
N GLU A 87 -16.90 10.86 -7.75
CA GLU A 87 -15.90 11.91 -7.66
C GLU A 87 -16.53 13.30 -7.69
N LYS A 88 -17.40 13.57 -8.68
CA LYS A 88 -18.16 14.83 -8.78
C LYS A 88 -18.97 15.13 -7.51
N LYS A 89 -19.55 14.10 -6.90
CA LYS A 89 -20.33 14.21 -5.66
C LYS A 89 -19.46 14.41 -4.40
N LYS A 90 -18.26 13.83 -4.34
CA LYS A 90 -17.42 13.82 -3.14
C LYS A 90 -16.31 14.86 -3.13
N TRP A 91 -15.68 15.14 -4.26
CA TRP A 91 -14.58 16.13 -4.37
C TRP A 91 -15.05 17.57 -4.36
N SER A 92 -16.31 17.82 -4.71
CA SER A 92 -16.94 19.13 -4.53
C SER A 92 -17.08 19.53 -3.05
N HIS A 93 -16.84 18.62 -2.11
CA HIS A 93 -16.85 18.94 -0.69
C HIS A 93 -15.71 19.93 -0.37
N PRO A 94 -15.96 21.10 0.28
CA PRO A 94 -14.93 22.12 0.50
C PRO A 94 -13.70 21.61 1.26
N ARG A 95 -13.90 20.65 2.18
CA ARG A 95 -12.82 20.00 2.93
C ARG A 95 -11.96 19.02 2.12
N ALA A 96 -12.45 18.57 0.96
CA ALA A 96 -11.71 17.67 0.07
C ALA A 96 -10.92 18.43 -1.01
N ASN A 97 -11.25 19.71 -1.25
CA ASN A 97 -10.61 20.50 -2.31
C ASN A 97 -9.09 20.67 -2.05
N GLY A 98 -8.27 20.32 -3.05
CA GLY A 98 -6.81 20.35 -2.96
C GLY A 98 -6.21 19.36 -1.96
N LYS A 99 -6.95 18.31 -1.57
CA LYS A 99 -6.49 17.25 -0.64
C LYS A 99 -6.43 15.90 -1.34
N HIS A 100 -5.59 15.00 -0.85
CA HIS A 100 -5.62 13.60 -1.26
C HIS A 100 -6.81 12.88 -0.62
N VAL A 101 -7.43 11.96 -1.35
CA VAL A 101 -8.58 11.20 -0.85
C VAL A 101 -8.18 9.75 -0.59
N VAL A 102 -8.42 9.28 0.63
CA VAL A 102 -8.43 7.86 0.97
C VAL A 102 -9.84 7.36 0.76
N LEU A 103 -9.99 6.51 -0.26
CA LEU A 103 -11.24 5.87 -0.59
C LEU A 103 -11.33 4.52 0.10
N ARG A 104 -12.44 4.28 0.80
CA ARG A 104 -12.81 2.94 1.26
C ARG A 104 -14.14 2.51 0.68
N ILE A 105 -14.07 1.45 -0.11
CA ILE A 105 -15.24 0.73 -0.60
C ILE A 105 -15.77 -0.15 0.52
N TYR A 106 -17.08 -0.17 0.71
CA TYR A 106 -17.73 -1.10 1.63
C TYR A 106 -18.87 -1.85 0.96
N VAL A 107 -19.02 -3.11 1.35
CA VAL A 107 -20.21 -3.92 1.04
C VAL A 107 -21.13 -3.93 2.25
N ASP A 108 -20.55 -4.07 3.43
CA ASP A 108 -21.22 -3.96 4.72
C ASP A 108 -20.57 -2.87 5.57
N TYR A 109 -21.39 -2.05 6.21
CA TYR A 109 -20.94 -1.02 7.14
C TYR A 109 -22.02 -0.78 8.20
N PRO A 110 -21.69 -0.86 9.51
CA PRO A 110 -22.69 -0.71 10.56
C PRO A 110 -23.44 0.63 10.48
N SER A 111 -24.75 0.58 10.67
CA SER A 111 -25.66 1.74 10.58
C SER A 111 -25.75 2.39 9.18
N LYS A 112 -25.28 1.71 8.13
CA LYS A 112 -25.49 2.11 6.73
C LYS A 112 -26.37 1.10 6.00
N SER A 113 -26.97 1.54 4.91
CA SER A 113 -27.60 0.64 3.95
C SER A 113 -26.58 -0.35 3.40
N SER A 114 -27.02 -1.55 3.06
CA SER A 114 -26.17 -2.52 2.35
C SER A 114 -25.55 -1.88 1.11
N GLY A 115 -24.25 -2.11 0.97
CA GLY A 115 -23.47 -1.76 -0.20
C GLY A 115 -23.33 -2.87 -1.22
N LEU A 116 -24.02 -4.01 -1.06
CA LEU A 116 -24.00 -5.11 -2.03
C LEU A 116 -24.75 -4.70 -3.32
N PRO A 117 -24.08 -4.71 -4.50
CA PRO A 117 -24.73 -4.42 -5.78
C PRO A 117 -25.90 -5.34 -6.09
N ASP A 118 -26.91 -4.81 -6.78
CA ASP A 118 -28.12 -5.59 -7.11
C ASP A 118 -27.86 -6.71 -8.12
N TRP A 119 -26.85 -6.55 -8.99
CA TRP A 119 -26.46 -7.60 -9.93
C TRP A 119 -25.83 -8.82 -9.24
N LEU A 120 -25.17 -8.67 -8.08
CA LEU A 120 -24.72 -9.81 -7.27
C LEU A 120 -25.88 -10.52 -6.58
N ARG A 121 -26.89 -9.77 -6.14
CA ARG A 121 -28.12 -10.37 -5.60
C ARG A 121 -28.83 -11.20 -6.66
N ALA A 122 -28.90 -10.69 -7.90
CA ALA A 122 -29.48 -11.42 -9.03
C ALA A 122 -28.73 -12.73 -9.36
N LYS A 123 -27.44 -12.82 -8.99
CA LYS A 123 -26.61 -14.03 -9.10
C LYS A 123 -26.68 -14.97 -7.89
N GLY A 124 -27.53 -14.68 -6.91
CA GLY A 124 -27.77 -15.53 -5.75
C GLY A 124 -26.95 -15.20 -4.50
N VAL A 125 -26.14 -14.13 -4.51
CA VAL A 125 -25.43 -13.70 -3.29
C VAL A 125 -26.45 -13.25 -2.24
N THR A 126 -26.41 -13.89 -1.08
CA THR A 126 -27.29 -13.58 0.05
C THR A 126 -26.60 -12.71 1.10
N GLU A 127 -27.39 -12.13 2.01
CA GLU A 127 -26.88 -11.36 3.15
C GLU A 127 -27.52 -11.84 4.46
N LYS A 128 -26.75 -11.74 5.54
CA LYS A 128 -27.20 -12.00 6.90
C LYS A 128 -27.27 -10.69 7.69
N ASP A 129 -28.43 -10.45 8.30
CA ASP A 129 -28.61 -9.35 9.25
C ASP A 129 -27.81 -9.58 10.54
N TYR A 130 -27.18 -8.53 11.05
CA TYR A 130 -26.56 -8.52 12.38
C TYR A 130 -26.96 -7.26 13.14
N ARG A 131 -26.86 -7.31 14.47
CA ARG A 131 -27.22 -6.20 15.38
C ARG A 131 -26.03 -5.59 16.13
N ALA A 132 -24.89 -6.27 16.15
CA ALA A 132 -23.70 -5.79 16.84
C ALA A 132 -23.23 -4.44 16.25
N HIS A 133 -22.68 -3.57 17.11
CA HIS A 133 -22.05 -2.29 16.72
C HIS A 133 -22.90 -1.35 15.84
N GLY A 134 -24.22 -1.36 15.99
CA GLY A 134 -25.13 -0.51 15.21
C GLY A 134 -25.80 -1.22 14.04
N GLY A 135 -25.54 -2.52 13.86
CA GLY A 135 -26.24 -3.42 12.97
C GLY A 135 -26.04 -3.15 11.48
N GLY A 136 -26.34 -4.15 10.65
CA GLY A 136 -26.13 -4.07 9.21
C GLY A 136 -26.46 -5.39 8.51
N LYS A 137 -26.03 -5.49 7.25
CA LYS A 137 -26.22 -6.65 6.39
C LYS A 137 -24.86 -7.09 5.86
N SER A 138 -24.39 -8.24 6.34
CA SER A 138 -23.14 -8.83 5.87
C SER A 138 -23.43 -9.78 4.71
N PRO A 139 -22.76 -9.65 3.56
CA PRO A 139 -22.89 -10.64 2.48
C PRO A 139 -22.30 -11.99 2.88
N ASP A 140 -22.74 -13.04 2.20
CA ASP A 140 -22.06 -14.33 2.22
C ASP A 140 -20.75 -14.24 1.43
N TYR A 141 -19.66 -13.93 2.12
CA TYR A 141 -18.32 -13.84 1.53
C TYR A 141 -17.79 -15.17 1.00
N ASN A 142 -18.44 -16.31 1.28
CA ASN A 142 -18.04 -17.61 0.72
C ASN A 142 -18.77 -17.94 -0.59
N HIS A 143 -19.71 -17.10 -1.04
CA HIS A 143 -20.42 -17.34 -2.29
C HIS A 143 -19.47 -17.23 -3.49
N PRO A 144 -19.46 -18.15 -4.47
CA PRO A 144 -18.51 -18.15 -5.61
C PRO A 144 -18.53 -16.92 -6.54
N GLN A 145 -19.44 -15.98 -6.32
CA GLN A 145 -19.59 -14.75 -7.11
C GLN A 145 -19.17 -13.50 -6.34
N MET A 146 -18.84 -13.62 -5.05
CA MET A 146 -18.23 -12.56 -4.24
C MET A 146 -16.73 -12.50 -4.49
#